data_AF-A0A8T7LWN1-F1
#
_entry.id   AF-A0A8T7LWN1-F1
#
_cell.length_a   1.000
_cell.length_b   1.000
_cell.length_c   1.000
_cell.angle_alpha   90.00
_cell.angle_beta   90.00
_cell.angle_gamma   90.00
#
_symmetry.space_group_name_H-M   'P 1'
#
loop_
_entity.id
_entity.type
_entity.pdbx_description
1 polymer ?
#
loop_
_entity_poly.entity_id
_entity_poly.type
_entity_poly.pdbx_seq_one_letter_code
_entity_poly.pdbx_strand_id
1 'polypeptide(L)'
;MWRVVIYLGLVVAGLIESLRLHVPFFNDNGSANPDEPYKLEQPEMSKAVYGRLGEGDDVAHFSFTAPVGHEPALILLIPAPSYTNYGLRASIRVFGPGLPAEGITSELTEQFMKIVGHEYVMVQSYTDSVQVAGEFHVTVERIAGKGTYCFCLGTGETRKIPRELFTRVDEIINRDELAKI
;
A
#
# COMPACT_ATOMS: atom_id res chain seq x y z
N MET A 1 -39.75 19.91 -6.37
CA MET A 1 -38.39 20.20 -6.92
C MET A 1 -37.30 20.14 -5.86
N TRP A 2 -37.37 20.91 -4.77
CA TRP A 2 -36.34 20.96 -3.71
C TRP A 2 -35.91 19.60 -3.11
N ARG A 3 -36.86 18.68 -2.87
CA ARG A 3 -36.56 17.33 -2.35
C ARG A 3 -35.66 16.51 -3.27
N VAL A 4 -35.84 16.62 -4.59
CA VAL A 4 -35.02 15.89 -5.58
C VAL A 4 -33.58 16.40 -5.58
N VAL A 5 -33.38 17.71 -5.40
CA VAL A 5 -32.05 18.32 -5.30
C VAL A 5 -31.32 17.86 -4.04
N ILE A 6 -32.02 17.74 -2.90
CA ILE A 6 -31.43 17.22 -1.65
C ILE A 6 -31.02 15.76 -1.81
N TYR A 7 -31.88 14.90 -2.35
CA TYR A 7 -31.55 13.48 -2.55
C TYR A 7 -30.37 13.30 -3.51
N LEU A 8 -30.32 14.06 -4.60
CA LEU A 8 -29.21 14.04 -5.52
C LEU A 8 -27.91 14.50 -4.84
N GLY A 9 -27.97 15.55 -4.02
CA GLY A 9 -26.82 16.04 -3.24
C GLY A 9 -26.28 14.99 -2.26
N LEU A 10 -27.16 14.26 -1.55
CA LEU A 10 -26.76 13.19 -0.63
C LEU A 10 -26.14 11.99 -1.35
N VAL A 11 -26.68 11.61 -2.51
CA VAL A 11 -26.13 10.52 -3.33
C VAL A 11 -24.73 10.89 -3.84
N VAL A 12 -24.56 12.12 -4.35
CA VAL A 12 -23.26 12.61 -4.83
C VAL A 12 -22.25 12.71 -3.67
N ALA A 13 -22.66 13.23 -2.51
CA ALA A 13 -21.79 13.28 -1.33
C ALA A 13 -21.36 11.89 -0.85
N GLY A 14 -22.29 10.92 -0.82
CA GLY A 14 -21.99 9.53 -0.46
C GLY A 14 -21.07 8.83 -1.46
N LEU A 15 -21.19 9.15 -2.76
CA LEU A 15 -20.27 8.67 -3.80
C LEU A 15 -18.87 9.26 -3.63
N ILE A 16 -18.75 10.56 -3.34
CA ILE A 16 -17.47 11.23 -3.11
C ILE A 16 -16.75 10.67 -1.88
N GLU A 17 -17.46 10.43 -0.78
CA GLU A 17 -16.86 9.80 0.42
C GLU A 17 -16.44 8.35 0.17
N SER A 18 -17.21 7.60 -0.62
CA SER A 18 -16.83 6.23 -1.02
C SER A 18 -15.57 6.20 -1.88
N LEU A 19 -15.35 7.24 -2.71
CA LEU A 19 -14.12 7.42 -3.49
C LEU A 19 -12.92 7.82 -2.62
N ARG A 20 -13.14 8.49 -1.48
CA ARG A 20 -12.07 8.86 -0.53
C ARG A 20 -11.57 7.69 0.31
N LEU A 21 -12.40 6.67 0.54
CA LEU A 21 -12.05 5.51 1.37
C LEU A 21 -10.96 4.60 0.77
N HIS A 22 -10.58 4.80 -0.50
CA HIS A 22 -9.52 4.05 -1.17
C HIS A 22 -8.76 4.97 -2.11
N VAL A 23 -7.74 5.66 -1.60
CA VAL A 23 -6.90 6.53 -2.43
C VAL A 23 -5.65 5.75 -2.86
N PRO A 24 -5.50 5.42 -4.16
CA PRO A 24 -4.26 4.91 -4.70
C PRO A 24 -3.28 6.07 -4.71
N PHE A 25 -2.23 6.00 -3.92
CA PHE A 25 -1.18 6.99 -3.98
C PHE A 25 -0.09 6.47 -4.90
N PHE A 26 -0.02 7.06 -6.09
CA PHE A 26 1.05 6.79 -7.04
C PHE A 26 2.22 7.70 -6.66
N ASN A 27 3.13 7.20 -5.82
CA ASN A 27 4.42 7.83 -5.60
C ASN A 27 5.48 6.89 -6.15
N ASP A 28 6.21 7.35 -7.17
CA ASP A 28 7.05 6.55 -8.07
C ASP A 28 8.12 5.68 -7.38
N ASN A 29 8.34 5.76 -6.06
CA ASN A 29 9.16 4.81 -5.28
C ASN A 29 9.03 4.91 -3.74
N GLY A 30 7.94 5.48 -3.18
CA GLY A 30 8.00 5.92 -1.77
C GLY A 30 9.07 7.00 -1.58
N SER A 31 9.75 7.07 -0.43
CA SER A 31 10.96 7.89 -0.29
C SER A 31 12.21 7.03 -0.23
N ALA A 32 13.26 7.38 -0.99
CA ALA A 32 14.58 6.76 -0.84
C ALA A 32 15.38 7.36 0.32
N ASN A 33 14.93 8.48 0.89
CA ASN A 33 15.59 9.17 1.99
C ASN A 33 14.93 8.76 3.33
N PRO A 34 15.64 8.10 4.25
CA PRO A 34 15.10 7.74 5.56
C PRO A 34 14.72 8.95 6.42
N ASP A 35 15.36 10.11 6.23
CA ASP A 35 15.08 11.33 6.97
C ASP A 35 13.81 12.04 6.48
N GLU A 36 13.33 11.69 5.29
CA GLU A 36 12.14 12.27 4.65
C GLU A 36 11.20 11.15 4.16
N PRO A 37 10.65 10.31 5.06
CA PRO A 37 9.78 9.21 4.67
C PRO A 37 8.50 9.71 4.00
N TYR A 38 7.96 8.92 3.07
CA TYR A 38 6.71 9.27 2.43
C TYR A 38 5.54 9.15 3.42
N LYS A 39 4.94 10.30 3.75
CA LYS A 39 3.86 10.37 4.75
C LYS A 39 2.55 9.86 4.19
N LEU A 40 2.07 8.77 4.77
CA LEU A 40 0.73 8.22 4.58
C LEU A 40 -0.22 8.89 5.57
N GLU A 41 -0.77 10.04 5.15
CA GLU A 41 -1.80 10.75 5.94
C GLU A 41 -3.07 9.88 6.10
N GLN A 42 -3.90 10.11 7.12
CA GLN A 42 -5.20 9.42 7.27
C GLN A 42 -5.10 7.88 7.19
N PRO A 43 -4.37 7.21 8.11
CA PRO A 43 -4.20 5.75 8.10
C PRO A 43 -5.53 4.98 8.27
N GLU A 44 -6.58 5.66 8.72
CA GLU A 44 -7.95 5.13 8.74
C GLU A 44 -8.51 4.82 7.35
N MET A 45 -7.95 5.41 6.29
CA MET A 45 -8.33 5.16 4.92
C MET A 45 -7.37 4.14 4.28
N SER A 46 -7.92 3.21 3.51
CA SER A 46 -7.12 2.27 2.74
C SER A 46 -6.30 3.01 1.69
N LYS A 47 -4.98 2.97 1.81
CA LYS A 47 -4.02 3.51 0.86
C LYS A 47 -3.22 2.39 0.23
N ALA A 48 -3.08 2.43 -1.09
CA ALA A 48 -2.20 1.54 -1.84
C ALA A 48 -1.15 2.38 -2.56
N VAL A 49 0.12 2.09 -2.32
CA VAL A 49 1.26 2.75 -2.94
C VAL A 49 2.00 1.78 -3.83
N TYR A 50 2.08 2.11 -5.12
CA TYR A 50 2.85 1.36 -6.09
C TYR A 50 4.23 2.00 -6.23
N GLY A 51 5.28 1.19 -6.11
CA GLY A 51 6.66 1.62 -6.28
C GLY A 51 7.49 0.56 -7.01
N ARG A 52 8.76 0.85 -7.27
CA ARG A 52 9.72 -0.04 -7.92
C ARG A 52 10.93 -0.27 -7.01
N LEU A 53 11.54 -1.43 -7.19
CA LEU A 53 12.82 -1.79 -6.58
C LEU A 53 13.69 -2.36 -7.70
N GLY A 54 14.90 -1.85 -7.93
CA GLY A 54 15.72 -2.32 -9.04
C GLY A 54 17.12 -1.75 -9.20
N GLU A 55 17.54 -0.78 -8.38
CA GLU A 55 18.90 -0.22 -8.35
C GLU A 55 19.53 -0.43 -6.97
N GLY A 56 20.80 -0.85 -6.90
CA GLY A 56 21.55 -0.95 -5.64
C GLY A 56 20.80 -1.59 -4.44
N ASP A 57 20.98 -1.02 -3.25
CA ASP A 57 20.28 -1.38 -2.02
C ASP A 57 18.99 -0.55 -1.87
N ASP A 58 18.08 -0.68 -2.84
CA ASP A 58 16.80 0.04 -2.83
C ASP A 58 15.94 -0.32 -1.61
N VAL A 59 15.64 0.73 -0.82
CA VAL A 59 14.68 0.71 0.28
C VAL A 59 13.72 1.86 0.10
N ALA A 60 12.42 1.59 0.21
CA ALA A 60 11.39 2.61 0.22
C ALA A 60 10.92 2.88 1.64
N HIS A 61 10.93 4.14 2.05
CA HIS A 61 10.59 4.63 3.37
C HIS A 61 9.21 5.30 3.38
N PHE A 62 8.37 4.87 4.33
CA PHE A 62 7.03 5.38 4.57
C PHE A 62 6.87 5.75 6.05
N SER A 63 5.98 6.70 6.36
CA SER A 63 5.55 6.92 7.74
C SER A 63 4.05 7.19 7.85
N PHE A 64 3.46 6.87 9.00
CA PHE A 64 2.07 7.16 9.33
C PHE A 64 1.92 7.42 10.83
N THR A 65 0.90 8.16 11.25
CA THR A 65 0.64 8.42 12.67
C THR A 65 -0.61 7.67 13.12
N ALA A 66 -0.52 6.85 14.16
CA ALA A 66 -1.65 6.08 14.66
C ALA A 66 -1.91 6.32 16.16
N PRO A 67 -3.19 6.40 16.60
CA PRO A 67 -3.55 6.47 18.01
C PRO A 67 -3.51 5.09 18.69
N VAL A 68 -3.51 5.08 20.03
CA VAL A 68 -3.65 3.84 20.82
C VAL A 68 -4.95 3.11 20.45
N GLY A 69 -4.87 1.78 20.33
CA GLY A 69 -5.99 0.90 19.98
C GLY A 69 -6.31 0.86 18.48
N HIS A 70 -5.59 1.61 17.64
CA HIS A 70 -5.68 1.47 16.19
C HIS A 70 -5.03 0.17 15.72
N GLU A 71 -5.63 -0.51 14.74
CA GLU A 71 -5.12 -1.75 14.17
C GLU A 71 -4.75 -1.53 12.69
N PRO A 72 -3.53 -1.03 12.39
CA PRO A 72 -3.08 -0.87 11.02
C PRO A 72 -2.88 -2.24 10.37
N ALA A 73 -3.50 -2.43 9.20
CA ALA A 73 -3.27 -3.54 8.31
C ALA A 73 -2.26 -3.12 7.23
N LEU A 74 -1.05 -3.63 7.31
CA LEU A 74 0.00 -3.44 6.32
C LEU A 74 0.07 -4.67 5.43
N ILE A 75 0.08 -4.50 4.11
CA ILE A 75 0.16 -5.60 3.16
C ILE A 75 1.18 -5.25 2.08
N LEU A 76 2.10 -6.18 1.81
CA LEU A 76 3.00 -6.10 0.67
C LEU A 76 2.57 -7.07 -0.41
N LEU A 77 2.24 -6.53 -1.57
CA LEU A 77 1.84 -7.25 -2.77
C LEU A 77 2.90 -7.04 -3.85
N ILE A 78 3.20 -8.10 -4.60
CA ILE A 78 4.06 -8.03 -5.78
C ILE A 78 3.24 -8.49 -6.99
N PRO A 79 3.09 -7.69 -8.06
CA PRO A 79 2.45 -8.14 -9.30
C PRO A 79 3.12 -9.43 -9.81
N ALA A 80 2.33 -10.40 -10.27
CA ALA A 80 2.84 -11.71 -10.69
C ALA A 80 4.00 -11.61 -11.68
N PRO A 81 3.98 -10.73 -12.72
CA PRO A 81 5.15 -10.56 -13.60
C PRO A 81 6.43 -10.14 -12.86
N SER A 82 6.34 -9.21 -11.89
CA SER A 82 7.46 -8.80 -11.03
C SER A 82 8.00 -9.96 -10.20
N TYR A 83 7.11 -10.79 -9.66
CA TYR A 83 7.49 -11.93 -8.82
C TYR A 83 8.08 -13.11 -9.63
N THR A 84 7.44 -13.51 -10.74
CA THR A 84 7.79 -14.71 -11.52
C THR A 84 8.82 -14.44 -12.60
N ASN A 85 8.68 -13.36 -13.37
CA ASN A 85 9.52 -13.09 -14.54
C ASN A 85 10.79 -12.30 -14.20
N TYR A 86 10.68 -11.40 -13.21
CA TYR A 86 11.81 -10.53 -12.80
C TYR A 86 12.40 -10.91 -11.43
N GLY A 87 11.85 -11.95 -10.80
CA GLY A 87 12.37 -12.54 -9.56
C GLY A 87 12.34 -11.61 -8.35
N LEU A 88 11.48 -10.57 -8.35
CA LEU A 88 11.40 -9.65 -7.22
C LEU A 88 11.02 -10.41 -5.95
N ARG A 89 11.80 -10.20 -4.89
CA ARG A 89 11.50 -10.56 -3.51
C ARG A 89 11.72 -9.33 -2.65
N ALA A 90 10.79 -9.05 -1.76
CA ALA A 90 10.84 -7.89 -0.88
C ALA A 90 10.15 -8.21 0.46
N SER A 91 10.48 -7.44 1.49
CA SER A 91 9.88 -7.53 2.81
C SER A 91 9.54 -6.15 3.37
N ILE A 92 8.57 -6.11 4.28
CA ILE A 92 8.29 -4.95 5.13
C ILE A 92 8.94 -5.10 6.49
N ARG A 93 9.42 -3.97 7.03
CA ARG A 93 9.79 -3.83 8.44
C ARG A 93 9.12 -2.59 9.01
N VAL A 94 8.60 -2.72 10.23
CA VAL A 94 7.82 -1.69 10.93
C VAL A 94 8.57 -1.24 12.17
N PHE A 95 8.69 0.07 12.33
CA PHE A 95 9.30 0.72 13.47
C PHE A 95 8.29 1.69 14.08
N GLY A 96 8.40 1.93 15.38
CA GLY A 96 7.60 2.95 16.03
C GLY A 96 7.49 2.75 17.53
N PRO A 97 6.70 3.62 18.19
CA PRO A 97 6.48 3.55 19.63
C PRO A 97 5.92 2.19 20.05
N GLY A 98 6.53 1.61 21.09
CA GLY A 98 6.12 0.32 21.63
C GLY A 98 6.64 -0.91 20.85
N LEU A 99 7.36 -0.72 19.74
CA LEU A 99 8.04 -1.79 19.02
C LEU A 99 9.53 -1.88 19.43
N PRO A 100 10.19 -3.04 19.22
CA PRO A 100 11.64 -3.16 19.35
C PRO A 100 12.40 -2.16 18.48
N ALA A 101 13.62 -1.80 18.89
CA ALA A 101 14.44 -0.81 18.19
C ALA A 101 14.87 -1.28 16.79
N GLU A 102 15.06 -2.58 16.63
CA GLU A 102 15.31 -3.27 15.37
C GLU A 102 14.09 -3.35 14.45
N GLY A 103 12.91 -2.95 14.93
CA GLY A 103 11.64 -3.08 14.22
C GLY A 103 11.09 -4.51 14.21
N ILE A 104 9.89 -4.67 13.66
CA ILE A 104 9.24 -5.96 13.48
C ILE A 104 9.09 -6.27 12.00
N THR A 105 9.36 -7.52 11.64
CA THR A 105 9.12 -8.10 10.32
C THR A 105 8.23 -9.32 10.52
N SER A 106 7.04 -9.33 9.93
CA SER A 106 6.18 -10.53 9.88
C SER A 106 6.80 -11.63 9.03
N GLU A 107 6.34 -12.88 9.21
CA GLU A 107 6.73 -13.98 8.32
C GLU A 107 6.30 -13.75 6.87
N LEU A 108 7.08 -14.29 5.93
CA LEU A 108 6.73 -14.29 4.52
C LEU A 108 5.68 -15.38 4.25
N THR A 109 4.57 -15.01 3.61
CA THR A 109 3.40 -15.89 3.44
C THR A 109 3.20 -16.37 2.00
N GLU A 110 3.77 -15.67 1.01
CA GLU A 110 3.68 -15.96 -0.43
C GLU A 110 2.33 -16.56 -0.89
N GLN A 111 1.27 -15.74 -0.89
CA GLN A 111 -0.06 -16.14 -1.33
C GLN A 111 -0.42 -15.52 -2.68
N PHE A 112 -0.66 -16.36 -3.69
CA PHE A 112 -1.19 -15.90 -4.97
C PHE A 112 -2.65 -15.47 -4.85
N MET A 113 -2.97 -14.29 -5.38
CA MET A 113 -4.32 -13.75 -5.35
C MET A 113 -4.62 -12.91 -6.59
N LYS A 114 -5.92 -12.75 -6.88
CA LYS A 114 -6.39 -11.91 -7.96
C LYS A 114 -7.08 -10.69 -7.40
N ILE A 115 -6.54 -9.51 -7.69
CA ILE A 115 -7.12 -8.22 -7.31
C ILE A 115 -7.55 -7.53 -8.59
N VAL A 116 -8.88 -7.50 -8.80
CA VAL A 116 -9.53 -6.82 -9.92
C VAL A 116 -8.92 -7.17 -11.28
N GLY A 117 -8.85 -8.47 -11.56
CA GLY A 117 -8.36 -8.98 -12.84
C GLY A 117 -6.86 -9.21 -12.91
N HIS A 118 -6.07 -8.63 -12.00
CA HIS A 118 -4.62 -8.74 -11.96
C HIS A 118 -4.14 -9.74 -10.93
N GLU A 119 -3.09 -10.47 -11.28
CA GLU A 119 -2.48 -11.46 -10.40
C GLU A 119 -1.38 -10.81 -9.57
N TYR A 120 -1.43 -11.05 -8.26
CA TYR A 120 -0.45 -10.60 -7.28
C TYR A 120 0.00 -11.79 -6.43
N VAL A 121 1.19 -11.66 -5.87
CA VAL A 121 1.66 -12.46 -4.74
C VAL A 121 1.66 -11.55 -3.52
N MET A 122 0.81 -11.86 -2.55
CA MET A 122 0.93 -11.28 -1.22
C MET A 122 2.11 -11.93 -0.52
N VAL A 123 3.19 -11.17 -0.35
CA VAL A 123 4.43 -11.71 0.23
C VAL A 123 4.45 -11.57 1.73
N GLN A 124 3.77 -10.56 2.28
CA GLN A 124 3.77 -10.30 3.72
C GLN A 124 2.55 -9.48 4.12
N SER A 125 2.05 -9.73 5.33
CA SER A 125 1.06 -8.90 5.99
C SER A 125 1.43 -8.69 7.46
N TYR A 126 1.10 -7.52 7.98
CA TYR A 126 1.27 -7.17 9.38
C TYR A 126 -0.03 -6.53 9.89
N THR A 127 -0.50 -6.99 11.03
CA THR A 127 -1.61 -6.40 11.76
C THR A 127 -1.34 -6.57 13.24
N ASP A 128 -1.36 -5.47 13.98
CA ASP A 128 -1.27 -5.49 15.43
C ASP A 128 -1.93 -4.24 16.02
N SER A 129 -2.41 -4.32 17.24
CA SER A 129 -3.03 -3.18 17.93
C SER A 129 -1.95 -2.25 18.47
N VAL A 130 -2.04 -0.97 18.11
CA VAL A 130 -1.10 0.08 18.55
C VAL A 130 -1.22 0.27 20.06
N GLN A 131 -0.17 -0.10 20.79
CA GLN A 131 -0.11 0.04 22.25
C GLN A 131 0.31 1.45 22.69
N VAL A 132 1.09 2.16 21.85
CA VAL A 132 1.59 3.50 22.13
C VAL A 132 1.34 4.37 20.90
N ALA A 133 0.61 5.47 21.08
CA ALA A 133 0.34 6.41 19.99
C ALA A 133 1.63 7.10 19.51
N GLY A 134 1.72 7.35 18.20
CA GLY A 134 2.78 8.17 17.62
C GLY A 134 3.01 7.88 16.14
N GLU A 135 4.16 8.33 15.64
CA GLU A 135 4.58 8.12 14.26
C GLU A 135 5.29 6.76 14.12
N PHE A 136 4.80 5.95 13.19
CA PHE A 136 5.36 4.68 12.78
C PHE A 136 6.07 4.85 11.45
N HIS A 137 7.20 4.16 11.30
CA HIS A 137 7.95 4.11 10.06
C HIS A 137 7.86 2.70 9.48
N VAL A 138 7.75 2.60 8.16
CA VAL A 138 7.75 1.34 7.43
C VAL A 138 8.80 1.39 6.35
N THR A 139 9.61 0.35 6.25
CA THR A 139 10.49 0.14 5.11
C THR A 139 9.95 -0.98 4.24
N VAL A 140 10.04 -0.80 2.92
CA VAL A 140 9.91 -1.89 1.94
C VAL A 140 11.30 -2.12 1.38
N GLU A 141 11.89 -3.26 1.73
CA GLU A 141 13.29 -3.60 1.45
C GLU A 141 13.35 -4.66 0.35
N ARG A 142 14.23 -4.44 -0.65
CA ARG A 142 14.52 -5.42 -1.68
C ARG A 142 15.35 -6.57 -1.11
N ILE A 143 14.90 -7.80 -1.31
CA ILE A 143 15.65 -9.03 -0.97
C ILE A 143 16.38 -9.55 -2.22
N ALA A 144 15.67 -9.65 -3.34
CA ALA A 144 16.22 -10.17 -4.59
C ALA A 144 15.46 -9.65 -5.81
N GLY A 145 16.06 -9.82 -6.98
CA GLY A 145 15.45 -9.44 -8.25
C GLY A 145 15.20 -7.94 -8.37
N LYS A 146 14.25 -7.59 -9.24
CA LYS A 146 13.77 -6.22 -9.46
C LYS A 146 12.35 -6.23 -9.97
N GLY A 147 11.62 -5.14 -9.79
CA GLY A 147 10.26 -5.02 -10.32
C GLY A 147 9.43 -4.01 -9.54
N THR A 148 8.13 -4.08 -9.78
CA THR A 148 7.13 -3.23 -9.12
C THR A 148 6.59 -3.94 -7.88
N TYR A 149 6.24 -3.19 -6.84
CA TYR A 149 5.52 -3.65 -5.66
C TYR A 149 4.31 -2.75 -5.40
N CYS A 150 3.39 -3.23 -4.56
CA CYS A 150 2.27 -2.48 -4.03
C CYS A 150 2.24 -2.63 -2.51
N PHE A 151 2.47 -1.53 -1.80
CA PHE A 151 2.38 -1.44 -0.35
C PHE A 151 1.04 -0.85 0.04
N CYS A 152 0.25 -1.60 0.81
CA CYS A 152 -1.05 -1.17 1.29
C CYS A 152 -0.99 -0.88 2.80
N LEU A 153 -1.58 0.23 3.21
CA LEU A 153 -1.91 0.57 4.59
C LEU A 153 -3.43 0.72 4.69
N GLY A 154 -4.07 0.03 5.61
CA GLY A 154 -5.50 0.21 5.91
C GLY A 154 -5.78 -0.07 7.38
N THR A 155 -7.07 -0.19 7.72
CA THR A 155 -7.51 -0.60 9.06
C THR A 155 -8.04 -2.03 9.02
N GLY A 156 -7.95 -2.75 10.15
CA GLY A 156 -8.31 -4.17 10.32
C GLY A 156 -9.70 -4.65 9.89
N GLU A 157 -10.49 -3.87 9.15
CA GLU A 157 -11.65 -4.34 8.40
C GLU A 157 -11.46 -4.15 6.89
N THR A 158 -11.31 -5.24 6.15
CA THR A 158 -11.36 -5.22 4.68
C THR A 158 -12.73 -4.71 4.18
N ARG A 159 -12.82 -3.45 3.76
CA ARG A 159 -13.98 -2.94 3.00
C ARG A 159 -13.59 -2.50 1.60
N LYS A 160 -14.57 -2.57 0.70
CA LYS A 160 -14.49 -2.63 -0.77
C LYS A 160 -13.63 -1.55 -1.46
N ILE A 161 -12.76 -1.97 -2.38
CA ILE A 161 -11.94 -1.13 -3.26
C ILE A 161 -12.77 -0.67 -4.50
N PRO A 162 -12.84 0.64 -4.83
CA PRO A 162 -13.56 1.18 -5.99
C PRO A 162 -12.91 0.83 -7.34
N ARG A 163 -13.73 0.65 -8.38
CA ARG A 163 -13.37 0.09 -9.70
C ARG A 163 -12.62 1.05 -10.65
N GLU A 164 -12.57 2.34 -10.36
CA GLU A 164 -11.96 3.39 -11.22
C GLU A 164 -10.45 3.55 -10.96
N LEU A 165 -9.95 2.97 -9.87
CA LEU A 165 -8.53 2.89 -9.50
C LEU A 165 -7.66 2.13 -10.51
N PHE A 166 -8.27 1.14 -11.17
CA PHE A 166 -7.55 0.06 -11.81
C PHE A 166 -6.96 0.45 -13.16
N THR A 167 -7.56 1.43 -13.86
CA THR A 167 -7.03 1.93 -15.14
C THR A 167 -5.59 2.43 -15.03
N ARG A 168 -5.18 2.99 -13.88
CA ARG A 168 -3.84 3.55 -13.67
C ARG A 168 -2.84 2.56 -13.07
N VAL A 169 -3.34 1.55 -12.34
CA VAL A 169 -2.55 0.36 -11.96
C VAL A 169 -2.16 -0.41 -13.22
N ASP A 170 -3.10 -0.55 -14.16
CA ASP A 170 -2.86 -1.15 -15.47
C ASP A 170 -1.79 -0.36 -16.25
N GLU A 171 -1.82 0.98 -16.23
CA GLU A 171 -0.79 1.79 -16.88
C GLU A 171 0.63 1.55 -16.32
N ILE A 172 0.79 1.32 -15.01
CA ILE A 172 2.10 1.07 -14.39
C ILE A 172 2.58 -0.35 -14.65
N ILE A 173 1.70 -1.34 -14.46
CA ILE A 173 1.98 -2.74 -14.77
C ILE A 173 2.32 -2.89 -16.26
N ASN A 174 1.55 -2.23 -17.13
CA ASN A 174 1.76 -2.32 -18.58
C ASN A 174 2.90 -1.40 -19.06
N ARG A 175 3.29 -0.35 -18.33
CA ARG A 175 4.53 0.41 -18.61
C ARG A 175 5.76 -0.50 -18.45
N ASP A 176 5.74 -1.48 -17.55
CA ASP A 176 6.77 -2.53 -17.45
C ASP A 176 6.78 -3.50 -18.63
N GLU A 177 5.63 -3.70 -19.30
CA GLU A 177 5.57 -4.47 -20.55
C GLU A 177 6.02 -3.63 -21.76
N LEU A 178 5.72 -2.33 -21.77
CA LEU A 178 6.04 -1.41 -22.87
C LEU A 178 7.49 -0.88 -22.83
N ALA A 179 8.14 -0.82 -21.68
CA ALA A 179 9.57 -0.49 -21.56
C ALA A 179 10.51 -1.58 -22.15
N LYS A 180 9.93 -2.62 -22.77
CA LYS A 180 10.63 -3.69 -23.49
C LYS A 180 10.55 -3.57 -25.02
N ILE A 181 9.92 -2.53 -25.57
CA ILE A 181 9.90 -2.24 -27.03
C ILE A 181 10.95 -1.19 -27.38
#